data_AF-A0A937EWV7-F1
#
_entry.id   AF-A0A937EWV7-F1
#
_cell.length_a   1.000
_cell.length_b   1.000
_cell.length_c   1.000
_cell.angle_alpha   90.00
_cell.angle_beta   90.00
_cell.angle_gamma   90.00
#
_symmetry.space_group_name_H-M   'P 1'
#
loop_
_entity.id
_entity.type
_entity.pdbx_description
1 polymer ?
#
loop_
_entity_poly.entity_id
_entity_poly.type
_entity_poly.pdbx_seq_one_letter_code
_entity_poly.pdbx_strand_id
1 'polypeptide(L)'
;MDVREALELADRLIYQHTGKRLNDLEREVFIGSWEGRTYDEIYPLNPEYVEKSVGYKLWQKLSTVCGEKVTKKKFRGALERVVQRQSGDRSHSLLEKFSLAQSPTDSLPQQVFISYRNQEPDCTLANQLYQAITTAGHQAIITVPDAISNQEISIDRWLTQIYANLQQCDYFLLLLSPHAAVSEMVIEELRQVRLLQDSSNTRRPIVLPIRVGDLPNDRLNHDLRNYLQGIPLLDWYSPSDTEPVIQQVIACVTGQKQWERLKEGQGREIISSSSPLSPLPPPPAPTPVADPELPQGQVRLDSAFYVERSPYEAQCYREILQPGTLIRIKAPRQMGKTSLMSRILQQAREQGYATVPLSFQHADASVFANLNQFLQWFCSRVARKLRSPHAVDHYWSDTFGSKDNCTAYFEDCLLSESDTPLVLGLDEVDRIFQYPTIADDFFGLLRAWYEEAGYGDSGSGLWEKLRLVIVHSTEVYIPLDVNQSPFNVGLPIELSEFSPEQVLDLSERHRLNWQLSQVEQLMRIVGGHPYLIRLAFYHLAQQQLTLAELLAAAPTEAGIYGDHLRRHLWNLQQHPKLATALSWVVAADEPIELESVLAFKLHSLGLVQLHGNRVTSRFKLYRQYFSERLAQH
;
A
#
# COMPACT_ATOMS: atom_id res chain seq x y z
N MET A 1 -6.72 27.27 26.39
CA MET A 1 -6.02 27.24 25.10
C MET A 1 -5.62 25.80 24.83
N ASP A 2 -6.07 25.25 23.70
CA ASP A 2 -5.70 23.88 23.32
C ASP A 2 -4.25 23.81 22.78
N VAL A 3 -3.72 22.60 22.58
CA VAL A 3 -2.33 22.41 22.13
C VAL A 3 -2.07 22.91 20.70
N ARG A 4 -3.06 22.82 19.80
CA ARG A 4 -2.96 23.29 18.40
C ARG A 4 -2.98 24.81 18.37
N GLU A 5 -3.90 25.44 19.09
CA GLU A 5 -3.96 26.90 19.28
C GLU A 5 -2.65 27.44 19.88
N ALA A 6 -2.12 26.77 20.91
CA ALA A 6 -0.88 27.16 21.56
C ALA A 6 0.34 27.03 20.64
N LEU A 7 0.39 25.95 19.83
CA LEU A 7 1.45 25.72 18.88
C LEU A 7 1.41 26.74 17.73
N GLU A 8 0.21 27.04 17.20
CA GLU A 8 0.04 28.07 16.17
C GLU A 8 0.41 29.46 16.67
N LEU A 9 0.05 29.78 17.92
CA LEU A 9 0.48 31.03 18.56
C LEU A 9 2.00 31.08 18.70
N ALA A 10 2.63 30.01 19.20
CA ALA A 10 4.08 29.93 19.33
C ALA A 10 4.81 30.05 17.98
N ASP A 11 4.35 29.32 16.96
CA ASP A 11 4.92 29.34 15.62
C ASP A 11 4.80 30.73 14.98
N ARG A 12 3.65 31.40 15.18
CA ARG A 12 3.42 32.78 14.71
C ARG A 12 4.34 33.80 15.40
N LEU A 13 4.45 33.74 16.73
CA LEU A 13 5.30 34.65 17.50
C LEU A 13 6.78 34.48 17.14
N ILE A 14 7.24 33.23 16.98
CA ILE A 14 8.61 32.93 16.57
C ILE A 14 8.85 33.40 15.14
N TYR A 15 7.92 33.12 14.21
CA TYR A 15 8.04 33.59 12.82
C TYR A 15 8.13 35.12 12.73
N GLN A 16 7.33 35.85 13.51
CA GLN A 16 7.37 37.32 13.55
C GLN A 16 8.72 37.87 14.04
N HIS A 17 9.40 37.15 14.95
CA HIS A 17 10.66 37.60 15.53
C HIS A 17 11.91 37.08 14.79
N THR A 18 11.85 35.90 14.16
CA THR A 18 13.02 35.25 13.55
C THR A 18 12.90 35.00 12.05
N GLY A 19 11.73 35.25 11.44
CA GLY A 19 11.46 34.98 10.02
C GLY A 19 11.46 33.48 9.65
N LYS A 20 11.54 32.58 10.64
CA LYS A 20 11.62 31.12 10.48
C LYS A 20 10.58 30.47 11.38
N ARG A 21 9.89 29.46 10.86
CA ARG A 21 8.92 28.65 11.61
C ARG A 21 9.61 27.57 12.44
N LEU A 22 8.88 27.00 13.39
CA LEU A 22 9.29 25.80 14.12
C LEU A 22 9.44 24.63 13.14
N ASN A 23 10.57 23.92 13.21
CA ASN A 23 10.74 22.67 12.47
C ASN A 23 9.97 21.53 13.13
N ASP A 24 9.82 20.40 12.43
CA ASP A 24 8.98 19.28 12.88
C ASP A 24 9.37 18.77 14.27
N LEU A 25 10.67 18.65 14.56
CA LEU A 25 11.16 18.19 15.85
C LEU A 25 10.91 19.22 16.97
N GLU A 26 10.99 20.51 16.70
CA GLU A 26 10.61 21.56 17.66
C GLU A 26 9.10 21.56 17.92
N ARG A 27 8.27 21.27 16.89
CA ARG A 27 6.81 21.13 17.03
C ARG A 27 6.44 19.90 17.85
N GLU A 28 7.09 18.76 17.62
CA GLU A 28 6.91 17.54 18.42
C GLU A 28 7.32 17.75 19.88
N VAL A 29 8.47 18.39 20.12
CA VAL A 29 8.91 18.74 21.48
C VAL A 29 7.93 19.68 22.17
N PHE A 30 7.36 20.65 21.44
CA PHE A 30 6.34 21.55 21.96
C PHE A 30 5.06 20.79 22.36
N ILE A 31 4.51 19.97 21.45
CA ILE A 31 3.28 19.20 21.66
C ILE A 31 3.46 18.22 22.82
N GLY A 32 4.52 17.41 22.79
CA GLY A 32 4.77 16.43 23.83
C GLY A 32 5.01 17.07 25.21
N SER A 33 5.69 18.21 25.25
CA SER A 33 5.83 18.99 26.48
C SER A 33 4.49 19.60 26.94
N TRP A 34 3.59 19.92 26.02
CA TRP A 34 2.24 20.42 26.30
C TRP A 34 1.32 19.30 26.80
N GLU A 35 1.66 18.05 26.58
CA GLU A 35 0.90 16.90 27.08
C GLU A 35 1.52 16.31 28.35
N GLY A 36 2.64 16.87 28.83
CA GLY A 36 3.31 16.43 30.05
C GLY A 36 4.30 15.29 29.86
N ARG A 37 4.58 14.89 28.62
CA ARG A 37 5.53 13.82 28.28
C ARG A 37 6.98 14.21 28.61
N THR A 38 7.79 13.26 29.05
CA THR A 38 9.24 13.37 29.24
C THR A 38 9.97 13.44 27.90
N TYR A 39 11.27 13.80 27.87
CA TYR A 39 12.00 13.82 26.59
C TYR A 39 12.18 12.42 25.99
N ASP A 40 12.32 11.41 26.85
CA ASP A 40 12.38 9.99 26.48
C ASP A 40 11.10 9.52 25.78
N GLU A 41 9.94 9.96 26.24
CA GLU A 41 8.64 9.62 25.63
C GLU A 41 8.33 10.40 24.34
N ILE A 42 8.95 11.57 24.16
CA ILE A 42 8.77 12.39 22.95
C ILE A 42 9.66 11.87 21.82
N TYR A 43 10.89 11.47 22.15
CA TYR A 43 11.86 11.02 21.16
C TYR A 43 12.80 9.93 21.74
N PRO A 44 12.37 8.65 21.73
CA PRO A 44 13.10 7.55 22.37
C PRO A 44 14.47 7.23 21.74
N LEU A 45 14.68 7.64 20.49
CA LEU A 45 15.88 7.31 19.72
C LEU A 45 17.14 8.05 20.21
N ASN A 46 17.00 9.26 20.77
CA ASN A 46 18.11 10.05 21.33
C ASN A 46 17.60 11.19 22.25
N PRO A 47 17.12 10.86 23.45
CA PRO A 47 16.49 11.84 24.34
C PRO A 47 17.46 12.92 24.84
N GLU A 48 18.74 12.58 25.01
CA GLU A 48 19.77 13.51 25.47
C GLU A 48 20.05 14.62 24.44
N TYR A 49 20.06 14.29 23.14
CA TYR A 49 20.17 15.29 22.06
C TYR A 49 18.95 16.21 22.03
N VAL A 50 17.75 15.65 22.18
CA VAL A 50 16.51 16.42 22.18
C VAL A 50 16.44 17.35 23.38
N GLU A 51 16.82 16.90 24.58
CA GLU A 51 16.87 17.76 25.77
C GLU A 51 17.91 18.88 25.64
N LYS A 52 19.16 18.53 25.30
CA LYS A 52 20.30 19.47 25.33
C LYS A 52 20.38 20.41 24.13
N SER A 53 19.81 20.05 22.98
CA SER A 53 19.88 20.84 21.75
C SER A 53 18.52 21.41 21.36
N VAL A 54 17.53 20.54 21.10
CA VAL A 54 16.26 20.96 20.48
C VAL A 54 15.36 21.65 21.48
N GLY A 55 15.09 21.01 22.62
CA GLY A 55 14.31 21.56 23.71
C GLY A 55 14.95 22.83 24.28
N TYR A 56 16.26 22.81 24.54
CA TYR A 56 16.99 23.99 24.99
C TYR A 56 16.82 25.20 24.05
N LYS A 57 17.04 25.03 22.74
CA LYS A 57 16.87 26.10 21.74
C LYS A 57 15.41 26.56 21.63
N LEU A 58 14.45 25.65 21.69
CA LEU A 58 13.03 25.97 21.66
C LEU A 58 12.63 26.87 22.84
N TRP A 59 13.05 26.53 24.07
CA TRP A 59 12.73 27.35 25.25
C TRP A 59 13.43 28.70 25.23
N GLN A 60 14.62 28.82 24.64
CA GLN A 60 15.27 30.12 24.40
C GLN A 60 14.49 30.98 23.40
N LYS A 61 14.04 30.41 22.28
CA LYS A 61 13.19 31.09 21.30
C LYS A 61 11.90 31.59 21.96
N LEU A 62 11.23 30.73 22.72
CA LEU A 62 10.00 31.08 23.44
C LEU A 62 10.24 32.12 24.53
N SER A 63 11.38 32.07 25.23
CA SER A 63 11.73 33.11 26.21
C SER A 63 11.87 34.48 25.57
N THR A 64 12.47 34.52 24.38
CA THR A 64 12.69 35.74 23.61
C THR A 64 11.36 36.36 23.18
N VAL A 65 10.46 35.57 22.60
CA VAL A 65 9.18 36.09 22.09
C VAL A 65 8.14 36.36 23.17
N CYS A 66 8.17 35.65 24.30
CA CYS A 66 7.28 35.92 25.43
C CYS A 66 7.76 37.07 26.33
N GLY A 67 9.03 37.49 26.18
CA GLY A 67 9.66 38.54 27.00
C GLY A 67 9.89 38.14 28.46
N GLU A 68 9.87 36.84 28.77
CA GLU A 68 10.09 36.29 30.11
C GLU A 68 10.81 34.94 30.02
N LYS A 69 11.45 34.48 31.10
CA LYS A 69 12.16 33.20 31.09
C LYS A 69 11.18 32.02 30.99
N VAL A 70 11.19 31.33 29.85
CA VAL A 70 10.37 30.16 29.55
C VAL A 70 11.15 28.86 29.79
N THR A 71 10.49 27.88 30.41
CA THR A 71 11.02 26.51 30.61
C THR A 71 9.94 25.49 30.28
N LYS A 72 10.31 24.22 30.02
CA LYS A 72 9.36 23.11 29.74
C LYS A 72 8.20 23.02 30.74
N LYS A 73 8.40 23.37 32.01
CA LYS A 73 7.35 23.32 33.04
C LYS A 73 6.47 24.58 33.10
N LYS A 74 6.91 25.71 32.53
CA LYS A 74 6.27 27.03 32.71
C LYS A 74 5.80 27.70 31.42
N PHE A 75 6.06 27.11 30.25
CA PHE A 75 5.76 27.71 28.95
C PHE A 75 4.26 27.89 28.65
N ARG A 76 3.40 27.01 29.17
CA ARG A 76 1.93 27.13 29.06
C ARG A 76 1.43 28.48 29.58
N GLY A 77 1.77 28.79 30.83
CA GLY A 77 1.38 30.06 31.45
C GLY A 77 2.03 31.29 30.81
N ALA A 78 3.22 31.14 30.20
CA ALA A 78 3.86 32.23 29.46
C ALA A 78 3.07 32.60 28.21
N LEU A 79 2.62 31.60 27.43
CA LEU A 79 1.83 31.83 26.23
C LEU A 79 0.42 32.34 26.56
N GLU A 80 -0.23 31.84 27.61
CA GLU A 80 -1.53 32.36 28.06
C GLU A 80 -1.45 33.84 28.47
N ARG A 81 -0.36 34.27 29.12
CA ARG A 81 -0.12 35.69 29.42
C ARG A 81 0.07 36.54 28.17
N VAL A 82 0.69 36.00 27.11
CA VAL A 82 0.82 36.71 25.82
C VAL A 82 -0.56 36.91 25.19
N VAL A 83 -1.42 35.89 25.22
CA VAL A 83 -2.83 36.02 24.76
C VAL A 83 -3.56 37.09 25.55
N GLN A 84 -3.46 37.08 26.89
CA GLN A 84 -4.11 38.09 27.73
C GLN A 84 -3.60 39.52 27.45
N ARG A 85 -2.30 39.70 27.18
CA ARG A 85 -1.73 41.00 26.76
C ARG A 85 -2.26 41.43 25.40
N GLN A 86 -2.45 40.52 24.45
CA GLN A 86 -3.02 40.81 23.13
C GLN A 86 -4.55 41.04 23.17
N SER A 87 -5.26 40.43 24.12
CA SER A 87 -6.69 40.64 24.34
C SER A 87 -6.98 41.94 25.10
N GLY A 88 -6.05 42.42 25.94
CA GLY A 88 -6.12 43.71 26.62
C GLY A 88 -6.04 44.92 25.67
N ASP A 89 -5.58 44.72 24.43
CA ASP A 89 -5.38 45.78 23.41
C ASP A 89 -6.50 45.81 22.34
N ARG A 90 -7.51 44.93 22.45
CA ARG A 90 -8.62 44.78 21.49
C ARG A 90 -10.00 45.14 22.05
N SER A 91 -10.06 45.89 23.14
CA SER A 91 -11.32 46.45 23.66
C SER A 91 -11.57 47.85 23.09
N HIS A 92 -11.69 47.96 21.77
CA HIS A 92 -12.46 49.02 21.10
C HIS A 92 -12.71 48.60 19.65
N SER A 93 -13.96 48.74 19.21
CA SER A 93 -14.40 48.66 17.80
C SER A 93 -14.56 47.25 17.20
N LEU A 94 -15.75 46.67 17.38
CA LEU A 94 -16.68 46.22 16.31
C LEU A 94 -17.65 45.15 16.86
N LEU A 95 -18.57 45.56 17.73
CA LEU A 95 -19.81 44.84 18.04
C LEU A 95 -20.97 45.74 17.66
N GLU A 96 -21.27 45.80 16.36
CA GLU A 96 -22.58 46.17 15.83
C GLU A 96 -22.58 45.99 14.32
N LYS A 97 -23.67 45.39 13.82
CA LYS A 97 -23.93 44.96 12.42
C LYS A 97 -23.33 43.60 12.08
N PHE A 98 -24.09 42.55 12.38
CA PHE A 98 -24.76 41.73 11.37
C PHE A 98 -25.66 40.74 12.11
N SER A 99 -26.90 41.15 12.35
CA SER A 99 -28.01 40.26 12.67
C SER A 99 -29.03 40.40 11.54
N LEU A 100 -29.45 39.24 11.02
CA LEU A 100 -30.52 38.94 10.05
C LEU A 100 -30.03 38.28 8.76
N ALA A 101 -29.86 36.95 8.81
CA ALA A 101 -30.50 35.99 7.90
C ALA A 101 -30.09 34.55 8.28
N GLN A 102 -31.05 33.74 8.73
CA GLN A 102 -31.02 32.26 8.73
C GLN A 102 -31.96 31.85 7.57
N SER A 103 -31.77 30.89 6.66
CA SER A 103 -30.81 29.78 6.39
C SER A 103 -30.91 29.45 4.86
N PRO A 104 -30.14 28.54 4.23
CA PRO A 104 -30.13 27.10 4.53
C PRO A 104 -28.73 26.43 4.56
N THR A 105 -28.46 25.68 5.62
CA THR A 105 -27.45 24.60 5.72
C THR A 105 -26.10 24.83 5.02
N ASP A 106 -25.25 25.69 5.58
CA ASP A 106 -23.82 25.72 5.26
C ASP A 106 -23.13 24.51 5.91
N SER A 107 -23.06 23.38 5.19
CA SER A 107 -22.01 22.41 5.47
C SER A 107 -20.66 23.03 5.07
N LEU A 108 -19.65 22.91 5.94
CA LEU A 108 -18.29 23.35 5.61
C LEU A 108 -17.86 22.74 4.26
N PRO A 109 -17.20 23.51 3.37
CA PRO A 109 -16.81 23.02 2.06
C PRO A 109 -15.93 21.78 2.20
N GLN A 110 -16.41 20.65 1.68
CA GLN A 110 -15.70 19.39 1.69
C GLN A 110 -14.61 19.38 0.61
N GLN A 111 -13.51 18.70 0.89
CA GLN A 111 -12.45 18.45 -0.09
C GLN A 111 -12.62 17.07 -0.72
N VAL A 112 -12.83 17.02 -2.03
CA VAL A 112 -13.01 15.79 -2.80
C VAL A 112 -11.82 15.59 -3.74
N PHE A 113 -11.08 14.50 -3.54
CA PHE A 113 -10.01 14.09 -4.44
C PHE A 113 -10.56 13.08 -5.46
N ILE A 114 -10.39 13.36 -6.76
CA ILE A 114 -10.87 12.52 -7.86
C ILE A 114 -9.67 11.81 -8.51
N SER A 115 -9.58 10.50 -8.27
CA SER A 115 -8.60 9.59 -8.88
C SER A 115 -9.17 9.00 -10.17
N TYR A 116 -8.49 9.24 -11.29
CA TYR A 116 -8.88 8.75 -12.62
C TYR A 116 -7.67 8.55 -13.54
N ARG A 117 -7.85 7.85 -14.66
CA ARG A 117 -6.82 7.74 -15.72
C ARG A 117 -7.03 8.81 -16.78
N ASN A 118 -5.95 9.37 -17.32
CA ASN A 118 -6.04 10.33 -18.43
C ASN A 118 -6.33 9.64 -19.78
N GLN A 119 -7.50 9.02 -19.87
CA GLN A 119 -8.02 8.30 -21.03
C GLN A 119 -9.56 8.42 -21.07
N GLU A 120 -10.15 8.42 -22.26
CA GLU A 120 -11.62 8.34 -22.38
C GLU A 120 -12.16 6.94 -22.01
N PRO A 121 -13.29 6.84 -21.30
CA PRO A 121 -14.20 7.93 -20.92
C PRO A 121 -13.89 8.59 -19.55
N ASP A 122 -12.87 8.11 -18.83
CA ASP A 122 -12.52 8.55 -17.48
C ASP A 122 -12.28 10.07 -17.41
N CYS A 123 -11.59 10.66 -18.40
CA CYS A 123 -11.33 12.11 -18.45
C CYS A 123 -12.60 12.95 -18.49
N THR A 124 -13.52 12.60 -19.40
CA THR A 124 -14.76 13.33 -19.57
C THR A 124 -15.59 13.26 -18.29
N LEU A 125 -15.74 12.07 -17.72
CA LEU A 125 -16.49 11.86 -16.49
C LEU A 125 -15.84 12.60 -15.30
N ALA A 126 -14.52 12.53 -15.14
CA ALA A 126 -13.80 13.22 -14.07
C ALA A 126 -13.96 14.74 -14.14
N ASN A 127 -13.88 15.33 -15.34
CA ASN A 127 -14.07 16.76 -15.54
C ASN A 127 -15.52 17.19 -15.23
N GLN A 128 -16.51 16.40 -15.62
CA GLN A 128 -17.92 16.67 -15.30
C GLN A 128 -18.19 16.60 -13.79
N LEU A 129 -17.63 15.61 -13.10
CA LEU A 129 -17.69 15.51 -11.64
C LEU A 129 -16.99 16.68 -10.96
N TYR A 130 -15.79 17.06 -11.42
CA TYR A 130 -15.05 18.20 -10.91
C TYR A 130 -15.87 19.50 -11.00
N GLN A 131 -16.47 19.77 -12.16
CA GLN A 131 -17.32 20.95 -12.38
C GLN A 131 -18.55 20.92 -11.47
N ALA A 132 -19.22 19.79 -11.35
CA ALA A 132 -20.41 19.66 -10.52
C ALA A 132 -20.11 19.87 -9.02
N ILE A 133 -19.03 19.26 -8.50
CA ILE A 133 -18.61 19.40 -7.10
C ILE A 133 -18.23 20.85 -6.80
N THR A 134 -17.51 21.50 -7.71
CA THR A 134 -17.13 22.92 -7.57
C THR A 134 -18.35 23.84 -7.60
N THR A 135 -19.31 23.56 -8.49
CA THR A 135 -20.57 24.33 -8.60
C THR A 135 -21.44 24.18 -7.36
N ALA A 136 -21.40 23.03 -6.69
CA ALA A 136 -22.08 22.78 -5.42
C ALA A 136 -21.40 23.45 -4.20
N GLY A 137 -20.32 24.21 -4.40
CA GLY A 137 -19.64 24.94 -3.32
C GLY A 137 -18.58 24.13 -2.56
N HIS A 138 -18.17 22.98 -3.09
CA HIS A 138 -17.13 22.13 -2.50
C HIS A 138 -15.80 22.26 -3.27
N GLN A 139 -14.70 21.83 -2.66
CA GLN A 139 -13.37 21.85 -3.30
C GLN A 139 -13.11 20.51 -3.98
N ALA A 140 -13.10 20.48 -5.31
CA ALA A 140 -12.68 19.32 -6.08
C ALA A 140 -11.20 19.41 -6.46
N ILE A 141 -10.49 18.29 -6.41
CA ILE A 141 -9.10 18.15 -6.81
C ILE A 141 -9.02 16.99 -7.80
N ILE A 142 -8.48 17.23 -8.99
CA ILE A 142 -8.27 16.20 -10.03
C ILE A 142 -6.78 15.96 -10.24
N THR A 143 -6.42 14.69 -10.43
CA THR A 143 -5.05 14.29 -10.78
C THR A 143 -4.82 14.53 -12.28
N VAL A 144 -4.53 15.76 -12.71
CA VAL A 144 -4.26 16.05 -14.13
C VAL A 144 -2.79 15.73 -14.47
N PRO A 145 -2.49 14.81 -15.40
CA PRO A 145 -1.13 14.64 -15.91
C PRO A 145 -0.71 15.77 -16.87
N ASP A 146 -1.67 16.47 -17.49
CA ASP A 146 -1.42 17.46 -18.54
C ASP A 146 -0.80 18.79 -18.06
N ALA A 147 -0.76 19.06 -16.75
CA ALA A 147 0.04 20.18 -16.23
C ALA A 147 1.56 19.95 -16.41
N ILE A 148 1.97 18.71 -16.66
CA ILE A 148 3.36 18.34 -17.00
C ILE A 148 3.66 18.66 -18.47
N SER A 149 2.66 18.74 -19.35
CA SER A 149 2.85 19.11 -20.76
C SER A 149 3.23 20.58 -20.96
N ASN A 150 2.86 21.46 -20.01
CA ASN A 150 3.10 22.90 -20.07
C ASN A 150 4.36 23.38 -19.29
N GLN A 151 5.27 22.50 -18.87
CA GLN A 151 6.54 22.83 -18.19
C GLN A 151 6.43 23.64 -16.86
N GLU A 152 5.23 23.93 -16.35
CA GLU A 152 5.06 24.79 -15.16
C GLU A 152 5.16 24.06 -13.81
N ILE A 153 5.00 22.73 -13.76
CA ILE A 153 5.03 21.95 -12.51
C ILE A 153 5.99 20.75 -12.65
N SER A 154 7.05 20.72 -11.84
CA SER A 154 7.91 19.53 -11.70
C SER A 154 7.10 18.35 -11.13
N ILE A 155 7.33 17.15 -11.65
CA ILE A 155 6.73 15.88 -11.18
C ILE A 155 6.92 15.72 -9.66
N ASP A 156 8.02 16.23 -9.11
CA ASP A 156 8.29 16.17 -7.68
C ASP A 156 7.31 16.99 -6.85
N ARG A 157 6.96 18.18 -7.35
CA ARG A 157 5.94 19.02 -6.76
C ARG A 157 4.56 18.39 -6.89
N TRP A 158 4.28 17.72 -8.02
CA TRP A 158 3.01 17.04 -8.27
C TRP A 158 2.78 15.84 -7.34
N LEU A 159 3.76 14.95 -7.16
CA LEU A 159 3.64 13.81 -6.24
C LEU A 159 3.52 14.25 -4.77
N THR A 160 4.28 15.27 -4.37
CA THR A 160 4.14 15.89 -3.04
C THR A 160 2.74 16.47 -2.84
N GLN A 161 2.18 17.08 -3.89
CA GLN A 161 0.82 17.63 -3.87
C GLN A 161 -0.24 16.54 -3.75
N ILE A 162 -0.08 15.38 -4.41
CA ILE A 162 -0.99 14.24 -4.24
C ILE A 162 -1.06 13.82 -2.78
N TYR A 163 0.08 13.64 -2.11
CA TYR A 163 0.08 13.25 -0.70
C TYR A 163 -0.57 14.30 0.20
N ALA A 164 -0.25 15.58 0.01
CA ALA A 164 -0.88 16.67 0.76
C ALA A 164 -2.40 16.71 0.54
N ASN A 165 -2.85 16.46 -0.70
CA ASN A 165 -4.27 16.43 -1.04
C ASN A 165 -4.97 15.20 -0.42
N LEU A 166 -4.34 14.02 -0.45
CA LEU A 166 -4.89 12.82 0.18
C LEU A 166 -5.00 12.96 1.71
N GLN A 167 -4.07 13.66 2.35
CA GLN A 167 -4.13 13.95 3.79
C GLN A 167 -5.23 14.96 4.17
N GLN A 168 -5.61 15.84 3.25
CA GLN A 168 -6.57 16.92 3.50
C GLN A 168 -7.98 16.61 3.01
N CYS A 169 -8.14 15.60 2.14
CA CYS A 169 -9.43 15.26 1.55
C CYS A 169 -10.41 14.63 2.56
N ASP A 170 -11.68 15.00 2.42
CA ASP A 170 -12.81 14.40 3.10
C ASP A 170 -13.35 13.19 2.34
N TYR A 171 -13.28 13.25 1.01
CA TYR A 171 -13.77 12.20 0.11
C TYR A 171 -12.71 11.86 -0.94
N PHE A 172 -12.52 10.57 -1.19
CA PHE A 172 -11.67 10.03 -2.25
C PHE A 172 -12.57 9.33 -3.28
N LEU A 173 -12.83 10.00 -4.40
CA LEU A 173 -13.64 9.50 -5.50
C LEU A 173 -12.76 8.74 -6.48
N LEU A 174 -13.05 7.47 -6.69
CA LEU A 174 -12.25 6.56 -7.52
C LEU A 174 -12.99 6.16 -8.79
N LEU A 175 -12.53 6.59 -9.95
CA LEU A 175 -13.01 6.09 -11.25
C LEU A 175 -12.29 4.76 -11.58
N LEU A 176 -13.04 3.67 -11.51
CA LEU A 176 -12.57 2.30 -11.65
C LEU A 176 -12.88 1.77 -13.05
N SER A 177 -12.06 2.16 -14.03
CA SER A 177 -12.03 1.62 -15.38
C SER A 177 -11.11 0.40 -15.50
N PRO A 178 -11.14 -0.37 -16.62
CA PRO A 178 -10.20 -1.47 -16.84
C PRO A 178 -8.71 -1.07 -16.74
N HIS A 179 -8.38 0.18 -17.09
CA HIS A 179 -7.03 0.72 -16.99
C HIS A 179 -6.67 1.14 -15.56
N ALA A 180 -7.63 1.71 -14.81
CA ALA A 180 -7.43 1.99 -13.39
C ALA A 180 -7.26 0.70 -12.56
N ALA A 181 -7.94 -0.38 -12.95
CA ALA A 181 -7.91 -1.68 -12.28
C ALA A 181 -6.52 -2.34 -12.22
N VAL A 182 -5.56 -1.87 -13.03
CA VAL A 182 -4.20 -2.42 -13.10
C VAL A 182 -3.11 -1.42 -12.76
N SER A 183 -3.52 -0.20 -12.39
CA SER A 183 -2.60 0.90 -12.15
C SER A 183 -1.90 0.77 -10.79
N GLU A 184 -0.57 0.68 -10.78
CA GLU A 184 0.21 0.68 -9.52
C GLU A 184 -0.02 1.96 -8.71
N MET A 185 -0.20 3.09 -9.40
CA MET A 185 -0.45 4.37 -8.77
C MET A 185 -1.81 4.41 -8.08
N VAL A 186 -2.87 3.95 -8.73
CA VAL A 186 -4.23 3.89 -8.13
C VAL A 186 -4.26 2.97 -6.92
N ILE A 187 -3.57 1.82 -6.99
CA ILE A 187 -3.43 0.91 -5.84
C ILE A 187 -2.70 1.61 -4.69
N GLU A 188 -1.62 2.34 -4.98
CA GLU A 188 -0.86 3.04 -3.96
C GLU A 188 -1.65 4.22 -3.36
N GLU A 189 -2.37 5.02 -4.16
CA GLU A 189 -3.26 6.07 -3.66
C GLU A 189 -4.32 5.50 -2.72
N LEU A 190 -5.00 4.42 -3.14
CA LEU A 190 -6.01 3.76 -2.31
C LEU A 190 -5.40 3.16 -1.04
N ARG A 191 -4.20 2.58 -1.13
CA ARG A 191 -3.45 2.12 0.04
C ARG A 191 -3.17 3.26 1.01
N GLN A 192 -2.71 4.42 0.54
CA GLN A 192 -2.47 5.60 1.39
C GLN A 192 -3.76 6.09 2.05
N VAL A 193 -4.87 6.14 1.30
CA VAL A 193 -6.19 6.48 1.84
C VAL A 193 -6.60 5.50 2.96
N ARG A 194 -6.36 4.20 2.77
CA ARG A 194 -6.57 3.19 3.82
C ARG A 194 -5.67 3.41 5.03
N LEU A 195 -4.39 3.69 4.86
CA LEU A 195 -3.48 4.03 5.97
C LEU A 195 -3.96 5.26 6.75
N LEU A 196 -4.49 6.27 6.05
CA LEU A 196 -5.07 7.46 6.70
C LEU A 196 -6.36 7.15 7.46
N GLN A 197 -7.22 6.27 6.93
CA GLN A 197 -8.40 5.77 7.66
C GLN A 197 -8.03 4.98 8.92
N ASP A 198 -6.93 4.22 8.85
CA ASP A 198 -6.43 3.36 9.93
C ASP A 198 -5.73 4.19 11.03
N SER A 199 -5.18 5.36 10.68
CA SER A 199 -4.53 6.27 11.63
C SER A 199 -5.52 6.89 12.64
N SER A 200 -5.04 7.27 13.83
CA SER A 200 -5.82 7.95 14.89
C SER A 200 -6.20 9.40 14.55
N ASN A 201 -6.22 9.76 13.27
CA ASN A 201 -6.50 11.09 12.78
C ASN A 201 -8.02 11.36 12.78
N THR A 202 -8.41 12.61 13.07
CA THR A 202 -9.83 13.02 13.21
C THR A 202 -10.57 13.14 11.87
N ARG A 203 -9.86 13.11 10.73
CA ARG A 203 -10.43 13.24 9.38
C ARG A 203 -10.08 11.99 8.58
N ARG A 204 -11.07 11.14 8.33
CA ARG A 204 -10.92 9.87 7.61
C ARG A 204 -11.54 10.02 6.21
N PRO A 205 -10.73 10.06 5.14
CA PRO A 205 -11.28 10.21 3.79
C PRO A 205 -12.26 9.08 3.48
N ILE A 206 -13.46 9.39 2.99
CA ILE A 206 -14.48 8.42 2.60
C ILE A 206 -14.26 8.03 1.13
N VAL A 207 -14.12 6.73 0.86
CA VAL A 207 -13.89 6.22 -0.50
C VAL A 207 -15.21 6.07 -1.25
N LEU A 208 -15.32 6.71 -2.41
CA LEU A 208 -16.49 6.71 -3.30
C LEU A 208 -16.13 6.10 -4.66
N PRO A 209 -16.22 4.76 -4.83
CA PRO A 209 -15.77 4.11 -6.05
C PRO A 209 -16.89 4.03 -7.11
N ILE A 210 -16.55 4.44 -8.34
CA ILE A 210 -17.44 4.44 -9.52
C ILE A 210 -16.84 3.51 -10.57
N ARG A 211 -17.54 2.42 -10.90
CA ARG A 211 -17.18 1.53 -12.01
C ARG A 211 -17.45 2.23 -13.33
N VAL A 212 -16.44 2.31 -14.18
CA VAL A 212 -16.54 2.95 -15.50
C VAL A 212 -16.49 1.87 -16.58
N GLY A 213 -17.60 1.76 -17.33
CA GLY A 213 -17.77 0.76 -18.38
C GLY A 213 -18.03 -0.65 -17.85
N ASP A 214 -17.86 -1.64 -18.73
CA ASP A 214 -18.08 -3.05 -18.40
C ASP A 214 -16.81 -3.68 -17.79
N LEU A 215 -16.62 -3.45 -16.50
CA LEU A 215 -15.54 -4.05 -15.72
C LEU A 215 -16.08 -5.10 -14.75
N PRO A 216 -16.05 -6.40 -15.11
CA PRO A 216 -16.50 -7.44 -14.20
C PRO A 216 -15.54 -7.58 -13.00
N ASN A 217 -16.10 -7.93 -11.83
CA ASN A 217 -15.38 -7.96 -10.55
C ASN A 217 -14.19 -8.92 -10.51
N ASP A 218 -14.19 -9.94 -11.37
CA ASP A 218 -13.12 -10.92 -11.52
C ASP A 218 -11.85 -10.33 -12.17
N ARG A 219 -11.98 -9.23 -12.92
CA ARG A 219 -10.87 -8.49 -13.55
C ARG A 219 -10.23 -7.42 -12.67
N LEU A 220 -10.73 -7.23 -11.45
CA LEU A 220 -10.04 -6.41 -10.46
C LEU A 220 -8.86 -7.19 -9.91
N ASN A 221 -7.70 -6.54 -9.80
CA ASN A 221 -6.56 -7.16 -9.13
C ASN A 221 -6.88 -7.45 -7.64
N HIS A 222 -6.07 -8.30 -7.01
CA HIS A 222 -6.29 -8.72 -5.63
C HIS A 222 -6.31 -7.53 -4.65
N ASP A 223 -5.36 -6.60 -4.78
CA ASP A 223 -5.23 -5.42 -3.92
C ASP A 223 -6.48 -4.54 -3.96
N LEU A 224 -6.98 -4.20 -5.15
CA LEU A 224 -8.18 -3.36 -5.32
C LEU A 224 -9.43 -4.05 -4.80
N ARG A 225 -9.59 -5.36 -5.04
CA ARG A 225 -10.73 -6.11 -4.47
C ARG A 225 -10.74 -6.03 -2.96
N ASN A 226 -9.58 -6.10 -2.32
CA ASN A 226 -9.44 -6.01 -0.88
C ASN A 226 -9.72 -4.61 -0.38
N TYR A 227 -9.08 -3.60 -0.97
CA TYR A 227 -9.28 -2.21 -0.57
C TYR A 227 -10.67 -1.68 -0.88
N LEU A 228 -11.46 -2.32 -1.74
CA LEU A 228 -12.85 -1.94 -2.01
C LEU A 228 -13.87 -2.89 -1.35
N GLN A 229 -13.40 -3.89 -0.59
CA GLN A 229 -14.28 -4.85 0.06
C GLN A 229 -15.24 -4.13 1.02
N GLY A 230 -16.54 -4.42 0.87
CA GLY A 230 -17.59 -3.84 1.71
C GLY A 230 -18.01 -2.42 1.34
N ILE A 231 -17.41 -1.80 0.32
CA ILE A 231 -17.81 -0.47 -0.17
C ILE A 231 -18.78 -0.63 -1.36
N PRO A 232 -19.97 -0.01 -1.33
CA PRO A 232 -20.87 -0.01 -2.48
C PRO A 232 -20.21 0.60 -3.71
N LEU A 233 -20.36 -0.04 -4.87
CA LEU A 233 -19.81 0.43 -6.14
C LEU A 233 -20.93 1.03 -6.99
N LEU A 234 -20.71 2.25 -7.47
CA LEU A 234 -21.63 2.94 -8.36
C LEU A 234 -21.30 2.60 -9.81
N ASP A 235 -22.29 2.22 -10.63
CA ASP A 235 -22.04 1.83 -12.02
C ASP A 235 -22.30 3.01 -12.98
N TRP A 236 -21.34 3.29 -13.86
CA TRP A 236 -21.48 4.21 -15.00
C TRP A 236 -21.10 3.44 -16.27
N TYR A 237 -22.04 3.28 -17.21
CA TYR A 237 -21.81 2.53 -18.46
C TYR A 237 -21.72 3.44 -19.67
N SER A 238 -22.46 4.55 -19.65
CA SER A 238 -22.54 5.46 -20.79
C SER A 238 -22.86 6.89 -20.35
N PRO A 239 -22.71 7.88 -21.24
CA PRO A 239 -23.00 9.28 -20.92
C PRO A 239 -24.40 9.57 -20.35
N SER A 240 -25.40 8.70 -20.59
CA SER A 240 -26.74 8.83 -19.98
C SER A 240 -26.74 8.68 -18.46
N ASP A 241 -25.75 7.98 -17.91
CA ASP A 241 -25.65 7.67 -16.48
C ASP A 241 -24.97 8.82 -15.71
N THR A 242 -24.39 9.78 -16.42
CA THR A 242 -23.59 10.88 -15.84
C THR A 242 -24.37 11.73 -14.85
N GLU A 243 -25.57 12.17 -15.22
CA GLU A 243 -26.39 13.05 -14.38
C GLU A 243 -26.83 12.33 -13.08
N PRO A 244 -27.38 11.09 -13.12
CA PRO A 244 -27.64 10.31 -11.91
C PRO A 244 -26.40 10.12 -11.01
N VAL A 245 -25.24 9.85 -11.62
CA VAL A 245 -23.98 9.65 -10.89
C VAL A 245 -23.53 10.93 -10.20
N ILE A 246 -23.56 12.07 -10.89
CA ILE A 246 -23.24 13.38 -10.32
C ILE A 246 -24.17 13.69 -9.15
N GLN A 247 -25.48 13.54 -9.32
CA GLN A 247 -26.45 13.82 -8.26
C GLN A 247 -26.18 12.98 -7.01
N GLN A 248 -25.79 11.72 -7.18
CA GLN A 248 -25.46 10.85 -6.07
C GLN A 248 -24.16 11.25 -5.36
N VAL A 249 -23.12 11.62 -6.11
CA VAL A 249 -21.86 12.12 -5.55
C VAL A 249 -22.11 13.39 -4.75
N ILE A 250 -22.83 14.36 -5.30
CA ILE A 250 -23.15 15.62 -4.60
C ILE A 250 -24.01 15.37 -3.36
N ALA A 251 -25.02 14.49 -3.45
CA ALA A 251 -25.83 14.12 -2.29
C ALA A 251 -25.00 13.46 -1.17
N CYS A 252 -23.97 12.69 -1.52
CA CYS A 252 -23.07 12.08 -0.54
C CYS A 252 -22.12 13.10 0.10
N VAL A 253 -21.51 13.97 -0.71
CA VAL A 253 -20.58 15.01 -0.25
C VAL A 253 -21.29 16.06 0.61
N THR A 254 -22.54 16.38 0.31
CA THR A 254 -23.38 17.30 1.12
C THR A 254 -23.96 16.65 2.38
N GLY A 255 -23.74 15.35 2.60
CA GLY A 255 -24.29 14.60 3.74
C GLY A 255 -25.79 14.30 3.65
N GLN A 256 -26.42 14.51 2.49
CA GLN A 256 -27.84 14.27 2.26
C GLN A 256 -28.19 12.78 2.08
N LYS A 257 -27.23 11.97 1.59
CA LYS A 257 -27.40 10.52 1.39
C LYS A 257 -26.15 9.74 1.77
N GLN A 258 -26.34 8.51 2.24
CA GLN A 258 -25.26 7.55 2.36
C GLN A 258 -24.85 7.01 0.98
N TRP A 259 -23.60 6.59 0.85
CA TRP A 259 -23.08 6.02 -0.38
C TRP A 259 -23.69 4.62 -0.58
N GLU A 260 -24.53 4.45 -1.61
CA GLU A 260 -25.28 3.23 -1.90
C GLU A 260 -25.27 2.93 -3.41
N ARG A 261 -25.64 1.72 -3.82
CA ARG A 261 -25.77 1.41 -5.26
C ARG A 261 -27.05 2.01 -5.83
N LEU A 262 -27.02 2.52 -7.06
CA LEU A 262 -28.25 2.91 -7.78
C LEU A 262 -29.18 1.70 -7.89
N LYS A 263 -30.44 1.86 -7.50
CA LYS A 263 -31.47 0.83 -7.74
C LYS A 263 -31.67 0.73 -9.26
N GLU A 264 -31.43 -0.46 -9.84
CA GLU A 264 -31.79 -0.75 -11.22
C GLU A 264 -33.30 -0.54 -11.40
N GLY A 265 -33.68 0.52 -12.11
CA GLY A 265 -35.10 0.80 -12.34
C GLY A 265 -35.41 2.26 -12.63
N GLN A 266 -34.92 2.77 -13.76
CA GLN A 266 -35.56 3.79 -14.61
C GLN A 266 -34.64 4.03 -15.82
N GLY A 267 -34.85 3.31 -16.93
CA GLY A 267 -34.18 3.64 -18.20
C GLY A 267 -33.47 2.51 -18.97
N ARG A 268 -33.73 1.23 -18.69
CA ARG A 268 -33.35 0.14 -19.62
C ARG A 268 -34.55 -0.77 -19.87
N GLU A 269 -35.38 -0.40 -20.84
CA GLU A 269 -36.22 -1.39 -21.52
C GLU A 269 -35.30 -2.29 -22.35
N ILE A 270 -34.89 -3.40 -21.74
CA ILE A 270 -34.31 -4.51 -22.49
C ILE A 270 -35.47 -5.19 -23.20
N ILE A 271 -35.53 -5.06 -24.52
CA ILE A 271 -36.44 -5.83 -25.37
C ILE A 271 -36.03 -7.29 -25.23
N SER A 272 -36.78 -8.03 -24.41
CA SER A 272 -36.66 -9.47 -24.24
C SER A 272 -37.14 -10.19 -25.50
N SER A 273 -36.25 -10.48 -26.44
CA SER A 273 -36.52 -11.49 -27.47
C SER A 273 -36.15 -12.87 -26.92
N SER A 274 -37.14 -13.58 -26.38
CA SER A 274 -37.03 -14.99 -26.02
C SER A 274 -36.82 -15.85 -27.26
N SER A 275 -35.73 -16.61 -27.33
CA SER A 275 -35.59 -17.76 -28.23
C SER A 275 -35.28 -19.03 -27.41
N PRO A 276 -35.79 -20.20 -27.80
CA PRO A 276 -35.76 -21.39 -26.94
C PRO A 276 -34.36 -21.97 -26.79
N LEU A 277 -34.11 -22.50 -25.58
CA LEU A 277 -32.92 -23.22 -25.14
C LEU A 277 -32.50 -24.32 -26.13
N SER A 278 -31.28 -24.22 -26.65
CA SER A 278 -30.58 -25.35 -27.27
C SER A 278 -29.80 -26.13 -26.20
N PRO A 279 -29.54 -27.44 -26.39
CA PRO A 279 -28.91 -28.28 -25.38
C PRO A 279 -27.46 -27.85 -25.10
N LEU A 280 -27.04 -28.00 -23.84
CA LEU A 280 -25.67 -27.74 -23.37
C LEU A 280 -24.62 -28.43 -24.27
N PRO A 281 -23.57 -27.70 -24.72
CA PRO A 281 -22.47 -28.33 -25.44
C PRO A 281 -21.65 -29.21 -24.47
N PRO A 282 -20.99 -30.27 -24.98
CA PRO A 282 -20.07 -31.08 -24.18
C PRO A 282 -18.91 -30.24 -23.65
N PRO A 283 -18.24 -30.67 -22.57
CA PRO A 283 -17.10 -29.93 -22.00
C PRO A 283 -16.04 -29.69 -23.09
N PRO A 284 -15.45 -28.48 -23.16
CA PRO A 284 -14.46 -28.19 -24.18
C PRO A 284 -13.25 -29.10 -23.99
N ALA A 285 -12.86 -29.79 -25.07
CA ALA A 285 -11.54 -30.40 -25.18
C ALA A 285 -10.46 -29.31 -24.94
N PRO A 286 -9.26 -29.67 -24.42
CA PRO A 286 -8.20 -28.70 -24.17
C PRO A 286 -7.85 -27.99 -25.47
N THR A 287 -8.27 -26.73 -25.58
CA THR A 287 -7.83 -25.84 -26.65
C THR A 287 -6.43 -25.37 -26.27
N PRO A 288 -5.42 -25.50 -27.15
CA PRO A 288 -4.19 -24.80 -26.91
C PRO A 288 -4.46 -23.31 -27.12
N VAL A 289 -3.85 -22.54 -26.22
CA VAL A 289 -3.53 -21.11 -26.34
C VAL A 289 -4.60 -20.13 -25.84
N ALA A 290 -4.44 -19.73 -24.57
CA ALA A 290 -5.18 -18.64 -23.93
C ALA A 290 -4.91 -17.27 -24.57
N ASP A 291 -5.91 -16.38 -24.53
CA ASP A 291 -5.75 -14.97 -24.92
C ASP A 291 -4.75 -14.25 -24.01
N PRO A 292 -4.09 -13.15 -24.47
CA PRO A 292 -3.15 -12.40 -23.66
C PRO A 292 -3.79 -11.90 -22.36
N GLU A 293 -3.38 -12.48 -21.23
CA GLU A 293 -3.82 -12.05 -19.91
C GLU A 293 -3.12 -10.75 -19.52
N LEU A 294 -3.89 -9.73 -19.15
CA LEU A 294 -3.34 -8.48 -18.62
C LEU A 294 -2.58 -8.79 -17.31
N PRO A 295 -1.31 -8.40 -17.17
CA PRO A 295 -0.52 -8.78 -16.01
C PRO A 295 -1.06 -8.09 -14.75
N GLN A 296 -1.76 -8.85 -13.91
CA GLN A 296 -2.35 -8.37 -12.68
C GLN A 296 -1.98 -9.29 -11.53
N GLY A 297 -1.46 -8.72 -10.44
CA GLY A 297 -1.27 -9.42 -9.16
C GLY A 297 -0.69 -10.83 -9.28
N GLN A 298 -1.34 -11.77 -8.59
CA GLN A 298 -0.99 -13.19 -8.62
C GLN A 298 -1.35 -13.85 -9.95
N VAL A 299 -0.41 -14.63 -10.51
CA VAL A 299 -0.63 -15.48 -11.68
C VAL A 299 -1.39 -16.75 -11.25
N ARG A 300 -2.54 -16.98 -11.89
CA ARG A 300 -3.40 -18.14 -11.61
C ARG A 300 -2.66 -19.47 -11.82
N LEU A 301 -3.15 -20.52 -11.17
CA LEU A 301 -2.55 -21.86 -11.24
C LEU A 301 -2.65 -22.47 -12.64
N ASP A 302 -3.76 -22.18 -13.34
CA ASP A 302 -4.08 -22.61 -14.70
C ASP A 302 -3.53 -21.68 -15.80
N SER A 303 -2.86 -20.58 -15.44
CA SER A 303 -2.38 -19.60 -16.41
C SER A 303 -1.17 -20.15 -17.18
N ALA A 304 -1.28 -20.15 -18.51
CA ALA A 304 -0.19 -20.49 -19.42
C ALA A 304 1.00 -19.54 -19.32
N PHE A 305 0.84 -18.36 -18.71
CA PHE A 305 1.85 -17.31 -18.62
C PHE A 305 2.74 -17.41 -17.36
N TYR A 306 2.61 -18.48 -16.57
CA TYR A 306 3.55 -18.75 -15.49
C TYR A 306 4.83 -19.41 -15.99
N VAL A 307 5.96 -18.84 -15.59
CA VAL A 307 7.29 -19.41 -15.79
C VAL A 307 7.80 -19.96 -14.47
N GLU A 308 8.23 -21.23 -14.51
CA GLU A 308 8.76 -21.95 -13.36
C GLU A 308 9.97 -21.25 -12.74
N ARG A 309 10.02 -21.19 -11.41
CA ARG A 309 11.12 -20.55 -10.66
C ARG A 309 12.23 -21.54 -10.32
N SER A 310 12.85 -22.13 -11.34
CA SER A 310 13.96 -23.07 -11.15
C SER A 310 15.22 -22.37 -10.57
N PRO A 311 15.96 -22.99 -9.63
CA PRO A 311 15.69 -24.28 -8.97
C PRO A 311 14.80 -24.16 -7.72
N TYR A 312 14.44 -22.93 -7.31
CA TYR A 312 13.76 -22.63 -6.06
C TYR A 312 12.39 -23.30 -5.92
N GLU A 313 11.62 -23.38 -7.00
CA GLU A 313 10.29 -24.00 -6.99
C GLU A 313 10.35 -25.48 -6.63
N ALA A 314 11.26 -26.24 -7.25
CA ALA A 314 11.50 -27.64 -6.92
C ALA A 314 12.05 -27.82 -5.49
N GLN A 315 12.84 -26.88 -4.99
CA GLN A 315 13.28 -26.88 -3.58
C GLN A 315 12.07 -26.72 -2.64
N CYS A 316 11.19 -25.75 -2.91
CA CYS A 316 9.98 -25.54 -2.12
C CYS A 316 9.07 -26.78 -2.10
N TYR A 317 8.91 -27.47 -3.24
CA TYR A 317 8.09 -28.69 -3.31
C TYR A 317 8.65 -29.85 -2.51
N ARG A 318 9.98 -29.98 -2.40
CA ARG A 318 10.58 -30.99 -1.51
C ARG A 318 10.47 -30.60 -0.05
N GLU A 319 10.70 -29.31 0.23
CA GLU A 319 10.72 -28.79 1.58
C GLU A 319 9.34 -28.83 2.24
N ILE A 320 8.27 -28.50 1.50
CA ILE A 320 6.91 -28.42 2.06
C ILE A 320 6.39 -29.76 2.58
N LEU A 321 6.99 -30.87 2.17
CA LEU A 321 6.65 -32.21 2.60
C LEU A 321 7.37 -32.63 3.90
N GLN A 322 8.38 -31.87 4.35
CA GLN A 322 9.13 -32.18 5.57
C GLN A 322 8.36 -31.78 6.83
N PRO A 323 8.32 -32.63 7.88
CA PRO A 323 7.78 -32.30 9.21
C PRO A 323 8.20 -30.92 9.73
N GLY A 324 7.23 -30.16 10.25
CA GLY A 324 7.45 -28.87 10.89
C GLY A 324 8.00 -27.76 10.00
N THR A 325 8.06 -27.92 8.66
CA THR A 325 8.84 -26.98 7.84
C THR A 325 8.32 -25.54 7.85
N LEU A 326 9.24 -24.61 7.62
CA LEU A 326 8.97 -23.20 7.40
C LEU A 326 9.73 -22.76 6.13
N ILE A 327 9.00 -22.30 5.12
CA ILE A 327 9.53 -21.73 3.87
C ILE A 327 9.31 -20.23 3.89
N ARG A 328 10.34 -19.44 3.54
CA ARG A 328 10.24 -17.98 3.48
C ARG A 328 10.55 -17.47 2.10
N ILE A 329 9.57 -16.83 1.47
CA ILE A 329 9.72 -16.26 0.14
C ILE A 329 9.86 -14.74 0.28
N LYS A 330 10.99 -14.21 -0.16
CA LYS A 330 11.30 -12.78 -0.14
C LYS A 330 11.72 -12.27 -1.52
N ALA A 331 11.29 -11.06 -1.85
CA ALA A 331 11.67 -10.29 -3.03
C ALA A 331 10.92 -8.94 -3.05
N PRO A 332 11.34 -7.99 -3.90
CA PRO A 332 10.54 -6.79 -4.19
C PRO A 332 9.12 -7.12 -4.64
N ARG A 333 8.21 -6.13 -4.63
CA ARG A 333 6.83 -6.32 -5.13
C ARG A 333 6.87 -6.78 -6.59
N GLN A 334 5.82 -7.47 -7.02
CA GLN A 334 5.64 -7.91 -8.41
C GLN A 334 6.69 -8.89 -8.98
N MET A 335 7.53 -9.48 -8.11
CA MET A 335 8.47 -10.55 -8.48
C MET A 335 7.83 -11.95 -8.53
N GLY A 336 6.53 -12.10 -8.24
CA GLY A 336 5.81 -13.39 -8.33
C GLY A 336 5.77 -14.23 -7.05
N LYS A 337 5.99 -13.62 -5.88
CA LYS A 337 6.01 -14.32 -4.59
C LYS A 337 4.70 -15.07 -4.27
N THR A 338 3.57 -14.37 -4.34
CA THR A 338 2.22 -14.94 -4.13
C THR A 338 1.90 -16.05 -5.14
N SER A 339 2.38 -15.89 -6.38
CA SER A 339 2.25 -16.92 -7.44
C SER A 339 2.98 -18.20 -7.08
N LEU A 340 4.19 -18.11 -6.51
CA LEU A 340 4.93 -19.27 -6.04
C LEU A 340 4.29 -19.89 -4.79
N MET A 341 3.89 -19.08 -3.80
CA MET A 341 3.19 -19.58 -2.61
C MET A 341 1.96 -20.41 -2.98
N SER A 342 1.14 -19.92 -3.90
CA SER A 342 -0.08 -20.61 -4.30
C SER A 342 0.19 -21.96 -4.97
N ARG A 343 1.31 -22.10 -5.68
CA ARG A 343 1.76 -23.36 -6.27
C ARG A 343 2.30 -24.33 -5.22
N ILE A 344 3.02 -23.83 -4.22
CA ILE A 344 3.44 -24.64 -3.06
C ILE A 344 2.21 -25.19 -2.32
N LEU A 345 1.19 -24.36 -2.09
CA LEU A 345 -0.06 -24.79 -1.49
C LEU A 345 -0.81 -25.79 -2.39
N GLN A 346 -0.81 -25.60 -3.71
CA GLN A 346 -1.39 -26.57 -4.64
C GLN A 346 -0.67 -27.93 -4.54
N GLN A 347 0.67 -27.92 -4.59
CA GLN A 347 1.48 -29.13 -4.46
C GLN A 347 1.17 -29.88 -3.16
N ALA A 348 1.08 -29.17 -2.03
CA ALA A 348 0.72 -29.76 -0.75
C ALA A 348 -0.70 -30.37 -0.77
N ARG A 349 -1.65 -29.70 -1.41
CA ARG A 349 -3.03 -30.21 -1.58
C ARG A 349 -3.07 -31.49 -2.42
N GLU A 350 -2.26 -31.56 -3.47
CA GLU A 350 -2.13 -32.75 -4.31
C GLU A 350 -1.52 -33.95 -3.54
N GLN A 351 -0.73 -33.68 -2.50
CA GLN A 351 -0.25 -34.69 -1.53
C GLN A 351 -1.25 -34.98 -0.40
N GLY A 352 -2.46 -34.42 -0.45
CA GLY A 352 -3.52 -34.65 0.52
C GLY A 352 -3.48 -33.77 1.77
N TYR A 353 -2.65 -32.73 1.81
CA TYR A 353 -2.56 -31.84 2.98
C TYR A 353 -3.68 -30.79 2.98
N ALA A 354 -4.13 -30.41 4.17
CA ALA A 354 -5.01 -29.27 4.35
C ALA A 354 -4.22 -27.98 4.09
N THR A 355 -4.77 -27.05 3.30
CA THR A 355 -4.04 -25.84 2.86
C THR A 355 -4.87 -24.59 3.08
N VAL A 356 -4.30 -23.60 3.76
CA VAL A 356 -4.96 -22.34 4.11
C VAL A 356 -4.11 -21.17 3.63
N PRO A 357 -4.46 -20.54 2.49
CA PRO A 357 -3.89 -19.25 2.12
C PRO A 357 -4.53 -18.15 2.96
N LEU A 358 -3.74 -17.27 3.58
CA LEU A 358 -4.18 -16.13 4.36
C LEU A 358 -3.40 -14.89 3.91
N SER A 359 -4.11 -13.88 3.41
CA SER A 359 -3.55 -12.55 3.14
C SER A 359 -3.94 -11.60 4.27
N PHE A 360 -2.95 -10.85 4.78
CA PHE A 360 -3.15 -9.81 5.80
C PHE A 360 -3.72 -8.51 5.24
N GLN A 361 -3.84 -8.35 3.92
CA GLN A 361 -4.61 -7.24 3.34
C GLN A 361 -6.10 -7.31 3.70
N HIS A 362 -6.65 -8.49 4.00
CA HIS A 362 -8.06 -8.61 4.37
C HIS A 362 -8.39 -8.25 5.82
N ALA A 363 -7.39 -7.93 6.65
CA ALA A 363 -7.62 -7.51 8.02
C ALA A 363 -8.06 -6.03 8.05
N ASP A 364 -9.13 -5.73 8.76
CA ASP A 364 -9.50 -4.34 9.02
C ASP A 364 -8.49 -3.68 9.97
N ALA A 365 -8.37 -2.36 9.93
CA ALA A 365 -7.50 -1.59 10.84
C ALA A 365 -7.69 -1.98 12.31
N SER A 366 -8.96 -2.15 12.69
CA SER A 366 -9.36 -2.49 14.06
C SER A 366 -8.79 -3.82 14.53
N VAL A 367 -8.55 -4.77 13.62
CA VAL A 367 -7.92 -6.05 13.94
C VAL A 367 -6.50 -5.84 14.50
N PHE A 368 -5.81 -4.81 14.03
CA PHE A 368 -4.46 -4.45 14.48
C PHE A 368 -4.44 -3.51 15.69
N ALA A 369 -5.57 -3.30 16.37
CA ALA A 369 -5.62 -2.43 17.55
C ALA A 369 -4.81 -3.00 18.73
N ASN A 370 -4.76 -4.33 18.87
CA ASN A 370 -3.93 -5.03 19.86
C ASN A 370 -3.72 -6.49 19.45
N LEU A 371 -2.71 -7.13 20.07
CA LEU A 371 -2.37 -8.53 19.80
C LEU A 371 -3.54 -9.49 20.03
N ASN A 372 -4.37 -9.23 21.04
CA ASN A 372 -5.48 -10.10 21.41
C ASN A 372 -6.51 -10.22 20.27
N GLN A 373 -6.98 -9.07 19.78
CA GLN A 373 -7.93 -9.01 18.66
C GLN A 373 -7.33 -9.56 17.37
N PHE A 374 -6.04 -9.31 17.14
CA PHE A 374 -5.32 -9.82 16.00
C PHE A 374 -5.26 -11.35 16.00
N LEU A 375 -4.89 -11.98 17.12
CA LEU A 375 -4.80 -13.44 17.22
C LEU A 375 -6.19 -14.11 17.17
N GLN A 376 -7.22 -13.51 17.77
CA GLN A 376 -8.61 -13.99 17.62
C GLN A 376 -9.05 -13.99 16.15
N TRP A 377 -8.77 -12.89 15.44
CA TRP A 377 -9.04 -12.79 14.01
C TRP A 377 -8.25 -13.84 13.22
N PHE A 378 -6.96 -14.00 13.51
CA PHE A 378 -6.10 -14.98 12.85
C PHE A 378 -6.65 -16.41 12.99
N CYS A 379 -6.92 -16.85 14.22
CA CYS A 379 -7.53 -18.15 14.51
C CYS A 379 -8.87 -18.32 13.79
N SER A 380 -9.76 -17.33 13.89
CA SER A 380 -11.09 -17.37 13.26
C SER A 380 -11.01 -17.50 11.73
N ARG A 381 -10.04 -16.83 11.10
CA ARG A 381 -9.84 -16.88 9.65
C ARG A 381 -9.29 -18.22 9.19
N VAL A 382 -8.36 -18.81 9.94
CA VAL A 382 -7.81 -20.14 9.66
C VAL A 382 -8.91 -21.20 9.79
N ALA A 383 -9.62 -21.20 10.93
CA ALA A 383 -10.72 -22.13 11.20
C ALA A 383 -11.82 -22.07 10.13
N ARG A 384 -12.25 -20.86 9.77
CA ARG A 384 -13.25 -20.64 8.72
C ARG A 384 -12.81 -21.18 7.37
N LYS A 385 -11.54 -21.06 7.00
CA LYS A 385 -11.02 -21.60 5.72
C LYS A 385 -10.91 -23.12 5.74
N LEU A 386 -10.65 -23.71 6.90
CA LEU A 386 -10.68 -25.16 7.11
C LEU A 386 -12.10 -25.73 7.25
N ARG A 387 -13.12 -24.86 7.36
CA ARG A 387 -14.51 -25.24 7.68
C ARG A 387 -14.63 -26.00 9.01
N SER A 388 -13.71 -25.73 9.95
CA SER A 388 -13.76 -26.24 11.33
C SER A 388 -14.79 -25.44 12.15
N PRO A 389 -15.42 -26.03 13.18
CA PRO A 389 -16.37 -25.34 14.05
C PRO A 389 -15.77 -24.05 14.65
N HIS A 390 -16.57 -23.00 14.71
CA HIS A 390 -16.14 -21.71 15.24
C HIS A 390 -16.07 -21.75 16.78
N ALA A 391 -14.95 -22.23 17.32
CA ALA A 391 -14.75 -22.43 18.76
C ALA A 391 -13.81 -21.41 19.42
N VAL A 392 -13.31 -20.42 18.67
CA VAL A 392 -12.30 -19.44 19.15
C VAL A 392 -12.71 -18.79 20.48
N ASP A 393 -13.97 -18.38 20.61
CA ASP A 393 -14.48 -17.71 21.83
C ASP A 393 -14.42 -18.59 23.08
N HIS A 394 -14.43 -19.92 22.93
CA HIS A 394 -14.37 -20.86 24.06
C HIS A 394 -12.94 -21.04 24.59
N TYR A 395 -11.94 -20.84 23.73
CA TYR A 395 -10.51 -20.93 24.08
C TYR A 395 -9.94 -19.60 24.55
N TRP A 396 -10.67 -18.51 24.35
CA TRP A 396 -10.22 -17.18 24.69
C TRP A 396 -10.55 -16.82 26.14
N SER A 397 -9.61 -17.10 27.04
CA SER A 397 -9.73 -16.83 28.47
C SER A 397 -8.80 -15.70 28.90
N ASP A 398 -9.26 -14.85 29.83
CA ASP A 398 -8.45 -13.80 30.45
C ASP A 398 -7.35 -14.34 31.38
N THR A 399 -7.41 -15.63 31.74
CA THR A 399 -6.44 -16.28 32.64
C THR A 399 -5.09 -16.51 31.97
N PHE A 400 -5.06 -16.71 30.65
CA PHE A 400 -3.85 -17.01 29.87
C PHE A 400 -3.51 -15.87 28.91
N GLY A 401 -2.25 -15.79 28.50
CA GLY A 401 -1.84 -14.80 27.49
C GLY A 401 -2.47 -15.08 26.14
N SER A 402 -2.68 -14.06 25.31
CA SER A 402 -3.26 -14.23 23.97
C SER A 402 -2.45 -15.17 23.07
N LYS A 403 -1.12 -15.26 23.29
CA LYS A 403 -0.23 -16.21 22.62
C LYS A 403 -0.51 -17.66 23.04
N ASP A 404 -0.75 -17.89 24.33
CA ASP A 404 -1.07 -19.21 24.87
C ASP A 404 -2.45 -19.65 24.39
N ASN A 405 -3.45 -18.76 24.42
CA ASN A 405 -4.79 -19.03 23.88
C ASN A 405 -4.74 -19.40 22.39
N CYS A 406 -3.93 -18.67 21.61
CA CYS A 406 -3.73 -18.97 20.19
C CYS A 406 -3.07 -20.34 19.98
N THR A 407 -2.04 -20.65 20.77
CA THR A 407 -1.30 -21.92 20.70
C THR A 407 -2.22 -23.10 21.04
N ALA A 408 -2.92 -23.02 22.17
CA ALA A 408 -3.89 -24.05 22.59
C ALA A 408 -5.00 -24.25 21.54
N TYR A 409 -5.50 -23.18 20.93
CA TYR A 409 -6.49 -23.32 19.84
C TYR A 409 -5.94 -24.10 18.64
N PHE A 410 -4.68 -23.87 18.26
CA PHE A 410 -4.04 -24.62 17.18
C PHE A 410 -3.85 -26.08 17.56
N GLU A 411 -3.37 -26.37 18.76
CA GLU A 411 -3.17 -27.74 19.27
C GLU A 411 -4.50 -28.50 19.36
N ASP A 412 -5.47 -27.94 20.07
CA ASP A 412 -6.69 -28.63 20.48
C ASP A 412 -7.78 -28.66 19.41
N CYS A 413 -7.81 -27.70 18.47
CA CYS A 413 -8.85 -27.63 17.44
C CYS A 413 -8.34 -27.81 16.01
N LEU A 414 -7.10 -27.43 15.69
CA LEU A 414 -6.65 -27.43 14.30
C LEU A 414 -5.71 -28.60 13.96
N LEU A 415 -4.85 -29.00 14.88
CA LEU A 415 -3.83 -30.03 14.67
C LEU A 415 -4.21 -31.40 15.26
N SER A 416 -5.07 -31.43 16.29
CA SER A 416 -5.58 -32.66 16.91
C SER A 416 -6.74 -33.30 16.12
N GLU A 417 -7.62 -32.50 15.50
CA GLU A 417 -8.85 -32.96 14.84
C GLU A 417 -8.58 -33.83 13.60
N SER A 418 -7.39 -33.73 12.99
CA SER A 418 -7.02 -34.45 11.78
C SER A 418 -5.62 -35.04 11.81
N ASP A 419 -5.45 -36.21 11.21
CA ASP A 419 -4.13 -36.77 10.89
C ASP A 419 -3.49 -36.12 9.66
N THR A 420 -4.24 -35.28 8.93
CA THR A 420 -3.72 -34.57 7.76
C THR A 420 -2.86 -33.37 8.18
N PRO A 421 -1.64 -33.22 7.65
CA PRO A 421 -0.84 -32.03 7.87
C PRO A 421 -1.54 -30.75 7.37
N LEU A 422 -1.31 -29.65 8.09
CA LEU A 422 -1.85 -28.33 7.80
C LEU A 422 -0.75 -27.43 7.25
N VAL A 423 -0.96 -26.88 6.05
CA VAL A 423 -0.08 -25.87 5.45
C VAL A 423 -0.73 -24.49 5.49
N LEU A 424 -0.13 -23.56 6.21
CA LEU A 424 -0.52 -22.15 6.21
C LEU A 424 0.37 -21.35 5.25
N GLY A 425 -0.25 -20.73 4.25
CA GLY A 425 0.41 -19.74 3.40
C GLY A 425 0.07 -18.34 3.89
N LEU A 426 1.04 -17.63 4.44
CA LEU A 426 0.90 -16.28 4.98
C LEU A 426 1.43 -15.26 3.97
N ASP A 427 0.53 -14.49 3.37
CA ASP A 427 0.87 -13.47 2.36
C ASP A 427 0.71 -12.06 2.89
N GLU A 428 1.53 -11.15 2.38
CA GLU A 428 1.53 -9.71 2.71
C GLU A 428 1.69 -9.45 4.21
N VAL A 429 2.50 -10.29 4.88
CA VAL A 429 2.85 -10.11 6.29
C VAL A 429 3.53 -8.77 6.56
N ASP A 430 4.01 -8.11 5.51
CA ASP A 430 4.57 -6.75 5.53
C ASP A 430 3.65 -5.71 6.17
N ARG A 431 2.32 -5.93 6.10
CA ARG A 431 1.36 -5.04 6.73
C ARG A 431 1.47 -5.05 8.25
N ILE A 432 1.80 -6.20 8.83
CA ILE A 432 1.91 -6.37 10.29
C ILE A 432 3.08 -5.54 10.83
N PHE A 433 4.13 -5.32 10.04
CA PHE A 433 5.30 -4.53 10.43
C PHE A 433 4.92 -3.10 10.88
N GLN A 434 3.85 -2.52 10.34
CA GLN A 434 3.36 -1.20 10.76
C GLN A 434 2.90 -1.15 12.23
N TYR A 435 2.76 -2.30 12.87
CA TYR A 435 2.33 -2.49 14.25
C TYR A 435 3.41 -3.24 15.04
N PRO A 436 4.49 -2.57 15.49
CA PRO A 436 5.68 -3.24 16.02
C PRO A 436 5.40 -4.22 17.17
N THR A 437 4.51 -3.86 18.08
CA THR A 437 4.13 -4.74 19.21
C THR A 437 3.46 -6.03 18.74
N ILE A 438 2.58 -5.95 17.74
CA ILE A 438 1.92 -7.12 17.15
C ILE A 438 2.93 -7.93 16.33
N ALA A 439 3.78 -7.24 15.56
CA ALA A 439 4.80 -7.88 14.74
C ALA A 439 5.74 -8.73 15.60
N ASP A 440 6.36 -8.14 16.63
CA ASP A 440 7.32 -8.85 17.49
C ASP A 440 6.69 -10.09 18.14
N ASP A 441 5.49 -9.96 18.71
CA ASP A 441 4.82 -11.07 19.38
C ASP A 441 4.30 -12.14 18.41
N PHE A 442 3.70 -11.77 17.28
CA PHE A 442 3.17 -12.72 16.31
C PHE A 442 4.26 -13.48 15.57
N PHE A 443 5.32 -12.79 15.16
CA PHE A 443 6.45 -13.44 14.50
C PHE A 443 7.21 -14.32 15.49
N GLY A 444 7.39 -13.87 16.73
CA GLY A 444 7.91 -14.73 17.81
C GLY A 444 7.09 -16.01 18.00
N LEU A 445 5.76 -15.90 17.94
CA LEU A 445 4.86 -17.06 18.02
C LEU A 445 5.06 -18.05 16.86
N LEU A 446 5.10 -17.57 15.61
CA LEU A 446 5.33 -18.44 14.44
C LEU A 446 6.69 -19.15 14.51
N ARG A 447 7.71 -18.47 15.06
CA ARG A 447 9.03 -19.07 15.28
C ARG A 447 8.95 -20.17 16.35
N ALA A 448 8.28 -19.92 17.47
CA ALA A 448 8.12 -20.90 18.54
C ALA A 448 7.47 -22.19 18.01
N TRP A 449 6.38 -22.09 17.25
CA TRP A 449 5.71 -23.25 16.63
C TRP A 449 6.62 -24.04 15.68
N TYR A 450 7.50 -23.35 14.94
CA TYR A 450 8.50 -24.01 14.10
C TYR A 450 9.55 -24.76 14.92
N GLU A 451 10.02 -24.16 16.01
CA GLU A 451 11.02 -24.79 16.89
C GLU A 451 10.44 -25.98 17.66
N GLU A 452 9.19 -25.89 18.13
CA GLU A 452 8.45 -26.98 18.78
C GLU A 452 8.32 -28.22 17.90
N ALA A 453 8.17 -28.05 16.59
CA ALA A 453 8.19 -29.17 15.65
C ALA A 453 9.56 -29.87 15.52
N GLY A 454 10.65 -29.22 15.94
CA GLY A 454 12.01 -29.76 15.91
C GLY A 454 12.44 -30.47 17.20
N TYR A 455 11.82 -30.15 18.35
CA TYR A 455 12.13 -30.77 19.64
C TYR A 455 11.36 -32.09 19.78
N GLY A 456 11.93 -33.21 19.31
CA GLY A 456 11.31 -34.55 19.26
C GLY A 456 10.98 -35.24 20.59
N ASP A 457 10.40 -34.52 21.56
CA ASP A 457 9.82 -35.06 22.78
C ASP A 457 8.27 -35.04 22.70
N SER A 458 7.59 -35.69 23.65
CA SER A 458 6.15 -36.05 23.62
C SER A 458 5.08 -35.00 23.19
N GLY A 459 5.41 -33.71 23.01
CA GLY A 459 4.55 -32.66 22.42
C GLY A 459 4.83 -32.35 20.93
N SER A 460 5.93 -32.86 20.34
CA SER A 460 6.41 -32.53 18.98
C SER A 460 5.48 -32.98 17.86
N GLY A 461 4.77 -34.09 18.08
CA GLY A 461 4.01 -34.75 17.03
C GLY A 461 2.86 -33.92 16.46
N LEU A 462 2.32 -32.96 17.22
CA LEU A 462 1.30 -32.04 16.71
C LEU A 462 1.92 -30.95 15.83
N TRP A 463 2.98 -30.30 16.30
CA TRP A 463 3.64 -29.22 15.56
C TRP A 463 4.38 -29.72 14.32
N GLU A 464 4.82 -30.99 14.32
CA GLU A 464 5.25 -31.72 13.13
C GLU A 464 4.16 -31.86 12.05
N LYS A 465 2.88 -31.55 12.33
CA LYS A 465 1.81 -31.48 11.32
C LYS A 465 1.65 -30.08 10.72
N LEU A 466 2.17 -29.04 11.35
CA LEU A 466 2.09 -27.67 10.83
C LEU A 466 3.22 -27.41 9.82
N ARG A 467 2.88 -26.78 8.70
CA ARG A 467 3.83 -26.27 7.69
C ARG A 467 3.54 -24.80 7.46
N LEU A 468 4.59 -23.99 7.39
CA LEU A 468 4.45 -22.55 7.20
C LEU A 468 5.11 -22.13 5.88
N VAL A 469 4.39 -21.32 5.09
CA VAL A 469 4.96 -20.62 3.92
C VAL A 469 4.72 -19.13 4.13
N ILE A 470 5.77 -18.37 4.40
CA ILE A 470 5.69 -16.94 4.72
C ILE A 470 6.20 -16.13 3.53
N VAL A 471 5.35 -15.27 2.99
CA VAL A 471 5.68 -14.34 1.91
C VAL A 471 5.80 -12.93 2.45
N HIS A 472 6.92 -12.28 2.20
CA HIS A 472 7.15 -10.88 2.55
C HIS A 472 7.89 -10.12 1.44
N SER A 473 7.66 -8.82 1.37
CA SER A 473 8.35 -7.91 0.47
C SER A 473 9.60 -7.35 1.15
N THR A 474 10.65 -7.18 0.36
CA THR A 474 11.85 -6.47 0.84
C THR A 474 11.63 -4.96 0.94
N GLU A 475 10.55 -4.40 0.37
CA GLU A 475 10.35 -2.94 0.28
C GLU A 475 10.03 -2.26 1.62
N VAL A 476 9.51 -2.99 2.61
CA VAL A 476 9.13 -2.44 3.93
C VAL A 476 10.27 -2.71 4.91
N TYR A 477 11.07 -1.67 5.20
CA TYR A 477 12.20 -1.78 6.11
C TYR A 477 11.77 -1.55 7.56
N ILE A 478 11.76 -2.61 8.37
CA ILE A 478 11.65 -2.51 9.83
C ILE A 478 12.76 -3.33 10.49
N PRO A 479 13.50 -2.76 11.45
CA PRO A 479 14.42 -3.53 12.27
C PRO A 479 13.60 -4.45 13.19
N LEU A 480 13.49 -5.73 12.81
CA LEU A 480 12.98 -6.78 13.69
C LEU A 480 14.14 -7.35 14.51
N ASP A 481 13.86 -7.79 15.75
CA ASP A 481 14.86 -8.49 16.54
C ASP A 481 15.27 -9.79 15.82
N VAL A 482 16.57 -9.85 15.48
CA VAL A 482 17.20 -10.95 14.76
C VAL A 482 16.97 -12.29 15.47
N ASN A 483 16.83 -12.29 16.80
CA ASN A 483 16.71 -13.54 17.57
C ASN A 483 15.27 -13.99 17.81
N GLN A 484 14.27 -13.14 17.57
CA GLN A 484 12.86 -13.44 17.87
C GLN A 484 12.01 -13.66 16.62
N SER A 485 12.62 -13.59 15.44
CA SER A 485 11.88 -13.59 14.18
C SER A 485 11.95 -14.93 13.45
N PRO A 486 10.86 -15.38 12.78
CA PRO A 486 10.88 -16.54 11.91
C PRO A 486 11.70 -16.23 10.65
N PHE A 487 12.02 -14.95 10.37
CA PHE A 487 12.81 -14.52 9.22
C PHE A 487 14.31 -14.89 9.29
N ASN A 488 14.73 -15.66 10.30
CA ASN A 488 16.08 -16.22 10.39
C ASN A 488 16.12 -17.75 10.50
N VAL A 489 14.97 -18.43 10.35
CA VAL A 489 14.86 -19.90 10.37
C VAL A 489 14.19 -20.42 9.10
N GLY A 490 14.14 -21.75 8.94
CA GLY A 490 13.53 -22.41 7.80
C GLY A 490 14.31 -22.23 6.49
N LEU A 491 13.68 -22.58 5.36
CA LEU A 491 14.25 -22.46 4.02
C LEU A 491 14.06 -21.03 3.46
N PRO A 492 15.13 -20.24 3.27
CA PRO A 492 15.04 -18.94 2.62
C PRO A 492 15.00 -19.07 1.10
N ILE A 493 13.98 -18.49 0.47
CA ILE A 493 13.82 -18.39 -0.98
C ILE A 493 13.81 -16.91 -1.36
N GLU A 494 14.86 -16.48 -2.03
CA GLU A 494 14.95 -15.14 -2.61
C GLU A 494 14.66 -15.22 -4.11
N LEU A 495 13.54 -14.64 -4.56
CA LEU A 495 13.19 -14.71 -5.97
C LEU A 495 14.09 -13.80 -6.81
N SER A 496 14.76 -14.41 -7.77
CA SER A 496 15.52 -13.71 -8.80
C SER A 496 14.63 -13.26 -9.96
N GLU A 497 15.21 -12.38 -10.76
CA GLU A 497 14.73 -12.03 -12.08
C GLU A 497 14.72 -13.25 -13.02
N PHE A 498 13.96 -13.16 -14.11
CA PHE A 498 13.96 -14.15 -15.17
C PHE A 498 15.26 -14.13 -15.97
N SER A 499 15.72 -15.32 -16.36
CA SER A 499 16.80 -15.48 -17.32
C SER A 499 16.35 -15.16 -18.76
N PRO A 500 17.28 -14.90 -19.69
CA PRO A 500 16.93 -14.73 -21.10
C PRO A 500 16.13 -15.89 -21.69
N GLU A 501 16.44 -17.12 -21.29
CA GLU A 501 15.73 -18.33 -21.74
C GLU A 501 14.29 -18.36 -21.21
N GLN A 502 14.08 -17.96 -19.95
CA GLN A 502 12.76 -17.83 -19.35
C GLN A 502 11.92 -16.72 -20.03
N VAL A 503 12.54 -15.60 -20.39
CA VAL A 503 11.86 -14.52 -21.11
C VAL A 503 11.54 -14.95 -22.56
N LEU A 504 12.40 -15.73 -23.20
CA LEU A 504 12.15 -16.30 -24.52
C LEU A 504 10.95 -17.27 -24.50
N ASP A 505 10.92 -18.23 -23.57
CA ASP A 505 9.76 -19.12 -23.36
C ASP A 505 8.47 -18.32 -23.14
N LEU A 506 8.54 -17.26 -22.33
CA LEU A 506 7.39 -16.39 -22.09
C LEU A 506 6.94 -15.62 -23.34
N SER A 507 7.87 -15.21 -24.21
CA SER A 507 7.52 -14.56 -25.48
C SER A 507 6.72 -15.50 -26.41
N GLU A 508 7.12 -16.77 -26.49
CA GLU A 508 6.41 -17.79 -27.27
C GLU A 508 4.99 -18.02 -26.74
N ARG A 509 4.83 -18.09 -25.41
CA ARG A 509 3.52 -18.19 -24.75
C ARG A 509 2.61 -16.99 -25.06
N HIS A 510 3.19 -15.81 -25.25
CA HIS A 510 2.50 -14.59 -25.70
C HIS A 510 2.33 -14.51 -27.23
N ARG A 511 2.68 -15.55 -27.99
CA ARG A 511 2.65 -15.61 -29.47
C ARG A 511 3.56 -14.56 -30.13
N LEU A 512 4.56 -14.07 -29.41
CA LEU A 512 5.60 -13.22 -29.92
C LEU A 512 6.74 -14.13 -30.39
N ASN A 513 6.82 -14.37 -31.71
CA ASN A 513 7.86 -15.21 -32.32
C ASN A 513 9.23 -14.50 -32.29
N TRP A 514 9.74 -14.23 -31.09
CA TRP A 514 10.93 -13.44 -30.88
C TRP A 514 12.20 -14.27 -30.95
N GLN A 515 13.29 -13.59 -31.29
CA GLN A 515 14.64 -14.13 -31.19
C GLN A 515 15.30 -13.63 -29.90
N LEU A 516 16.34 -14.34 -29.45
CA LEU A 516 17.10 -13.97 -28.25
C LEU A 516 17.61 -12.52 -28.29
N SER A 517 17.93 -11.99 -29.47
CA SER A 517 18.36 -10.59 -29.64
C SER A 517 17.28 -9.56 -29.25
N GLN A 518 16.00 -9.86 -29.49
CA GLN A 518 14.88 -9.00 -29.10
C GLN A 518 14.63 -9.08 -27.59
N VAL A 519 14.77 -10.29 -27.03
CA VAL A 519 14.74 -10.52 -25.57
C VAL A 519 15.82 -9.71 -24.89
N GLU A 520 17.06 -9.78 -25.37
CA GLU A 520 18.19 -9.00 -24.85
C GLU A 520 17.98 -7.49 -24.96
N GLN A 521 17.34 -7.01 -26.05
CA GLN A 521 16.99 -5.59 -26.19
C GLN A 521 16.02 -5.13 -25.11
N LEU A 522 14.98 -5.91 -24.82
CA LEU A 522 14.01 -5.61 -23.77
C LEU A 522 14.64 -5.72 -22.38
N MET A 523 15.35 -6.81 -22.11
CA MET A 523 16.01 -7.05 -20.82
C MET A 523 17.11 -6.03 -20.54
N ARG A 524 17.74 -5.44 -21.55
CA ARG A 524 18.67 -4.32 -21.34
C ARG A 524 17.99 -3.11 -20.71
N ILE A 525 16.69 -2.91 -20.95
CA ILE A 525 15.91 -1.82 -20.35
C ILE A 525 15.34 -2.21 -18.99
N VAL A 526 14.66 -3.36 -18.87
CA VAL A 526 13.88 -3.73 -17.67
C VAL A 526 14.42 -4.94 -16.88
N GLY A 527 15.59 -5.45 -17.26
CA GLY A 527 16.14 -6.70 -16.72
C GLY A 527 15.22 -7.88 -16.97
N GLY A 528 15.27 -8.88 -16.10
CA GLY A 528 14.34 -10.01 -16.10
C GLY A 528 13.13 -9.78 -15.19
N HIS A 529 12.71 -8.52 -14.96
CA HIS A 529 11.65 -8.23 -14.00
C HIS A 529 10.31 -8.85 -14.45
N PRO A 530 9.73 -9.82 -13.70
CA PRO A 530 8.61 -10.64 -14.16
C PRO A 530 7.39 -9.82 -14.61
N TYR A 531 6.99 -8.83 -13.82
CA TYR A 531 5.85 -7.97 -14.15
C TYR A 531 6.11 -7.04 -15.35
N LEU A 532 7.25 -6.33 -15.39
CA LEU A 532 7.57 -5.42 -16.49
C LEU A 532 7.70 -6.17 -17.83
N ILE A 533 8.31 -7.36 -17.83
CA ILE A 533 8.37 -8.22 -19.02
C ILE A 533 6.97 -8.62 -19.49
N ARG A 534 6.11 -9.10 -18.58
CA ARG A 534 4.74 -9.47 -18.94
C ARG A 534 3.95 -8.27 -19.45
N LEU A 535 4.15 -7.08 -18.89
CA LEU A 535 3.47 -5.86 -19.33
C LEU A 535 3.89 -5.48 -20.75
N ALA A 536 5.18 -5.55 -21.07
CA ALA A 536 5.65 -5.38 -22.43
C ALA A 536 5.00 -6.38 -23.38
N PHE A 537 5.07 -7.67 -23.05
CA PHE A 537 4.52 -8.72 -23.92
C PHE A 537 3.01 -8.61 -24.11
N TYR A 538 2.27 -8.17 -23.10
CA TYR A 538 0.84 -7.90 -23.25
C TYR A 538 0.57 -6.85 -24.32
N HIS A 539 1.21 -5.67 -24.25
CA HIS A 539 1.00 -4.58 -25.22
C HIS A 539 1.53 -4.92 -26.62
N LEU A 540 2.66 -5.62 -26.70
CA LEU A 540 3.24 -6.09 -27.95
C LEU A 540 2.38 -7.16 -28.63
N ALA A 541 1.83 -8.11 -27.86
CA ALA A 541 0.97 -9.17 -28.38
C ALA A 541 -0.37 -8.62 -28.90
N GLN A 542 -0.86 -7.51 -28.34
CA GLN A 542 -2.03 -6.80 -28.86
C GLN A 542 -1.75 -5.93 -30.09
N GLN A 543 -0.51 -5.88 -30.58
CA GLN A 543 -0.09 -5.07 -31.74
C GLN A 543 -0.37 -3.57 -31.57
N GLN A 544 -0.44 -3.08 -30.33
CA GLN A 544 -0.64 -1.66 -30.03
C GLN A 544 0.65 -0.86 -30.19
N LEU A 545 1.81 -1.52 -30.08
CA LEU A 545 3.14 -0.91 -30.08
C LEU A 545 4.14 -1.84 -30.76
N THR A 546 5.15 -1.28 -31.41
CA THR A 546 6.36 -2.00 -31.80
C THR A 546 7.38 -2.04 -30.66
N LEU A 547 8.35 -2.97 -30.70
CA LEU A 547 9.44 -3.01 -29.72
C LEU A 547 10.23 -1.69 -29.70
N ALA A 548 10.47 -1.08 -30.86
CA ALA A 548 11.21 0.17 -30.94
C ALA A 548 10.46 1.32 -30.24
N GLU A 549 9.16 1.47 -30.48
CA GLU A 549 8.32 2.48 -29.83
C GLU A 549 8.24 2.25 -28.31
N LEU A 550 8.08 0.99 -27.89
CA LEU A 550 8.05 0.62 -26.48
C LEU A 550 9.35 1.01 -25.78
N LEU A 551 10.51 0.67 -26.35
CA LEU A 551 11.81 0.98 -25.74
C LEU A 551 12.09 2.49 -25.72
N ALA A 552 11.63 3.24 -26.73
CA ALA A 552 11.78 4.68 -26.79
C ALA A 552 10.91 5.40 -25.73
N ALA A 553 9.67 4.94 -25.55
CA ALA A 553 8.74 5.52 -24.57
C ALA A 553 8.94 4.96 -23.14
N ALA A 554 9.66 3.85 -22.97
CA ALA A 554 9.80 3.14 -21.70
C ALA A 554 10.17 4.02 -20.50
N PRO A 555 11.19 4.91 -20.55
CA PRO A 555 11.58 5.76 -19.44
C PRO A 555 10.77 7.06 -19.34
N THR A 556 9.59 7.14 -19.96
CA THR A 556 8.77 8.36 -19.98
C THR A 556 7.45 8.17 -19.24
N GLU A 557 6.80 9.27 -18.85
CA GLU A 557 5.46 9.22 -18.23
C GLU A 557 4.38 8.64 -19.15
N ALA A 558 4.55 8.79 -20.46
CA ALA A 558 3.64 8.25 -21.47
C ALA A 558 3.90 6.75 -21.76
N GLY A 559 5.02 6.22 -21.28
CA GLY A 559 5.38 4.82 -21.46
C GLY A 559 4.54 3.89 -20.61
N ILE A 560 4.48 2.61 -21.02
CA ILE A 560 3.73 1.56 -20.32
C ILE A 560 4.19 1.35 -18.87
N TYR A 561 5.42 1.75 -18.53
CA TYR A 561 6.01 1.63 -17.19
C TYR A 561 5.81 2.87 -16.31
N GLY A 562 5.10 3.90 -16.77
CA GLY A 562 4.95 5.17 -16.05
C GLY A 562 4.40 5.00 -14.63
N ASP A 563 3.42 4.11 -14.42
CA ASP A 563 2.87 3.82 -13.08
C ASP A 563 3.91 3.23 -12.12
N HIS A 564 4.68 2.25 -12.61
CA HIS A 564 5.75 1.61 -11.86
C HIS A 564 6.81 2.63 -11.42
N LEU A 565 7.24 3.47 -12.36
CA LEU A 565 8.27 4.48 -12.14
C LEU A 565 7.79 5.58 -11.19
N ARG A 566 6.56 6.06 -11.35
CA ARG A 566 5.95 7.06 -10.46
C ARG A 566 5.80 6.55 -9.03
N ARG A 567 5.41 5.29 -8.84
CA ARG A 567 5.33 4.69 -7.50
C ARG A 567 6.70 4.71 -6.80
N HIS A 568 7.76 4.32 -7.52
CA HIS A 568 9.11 4.38 -6.97
C HIS A 568 9.57 5.81 -6.69
N LEU A 569 9.30 6.75 -7.59
CA LEU A 569 9.59 8.17 -7.38
C LEU A 569 8.88 8.72 -6.15
N TRP A 570 7.60 8.40 -5.98
CA TRP A 570 6.82 8.78 -4.81
C TRP A 570 7.47 8.23 -3.53
N ASN A 571 7.77 6.94 -3.49
CA ASN A 571 8.43 6.33 -2.33
C ASN A 571 9.76 7.04 -1.97
N LEU A 572 10.59 7.34 -2.98
CA LEU A 572 11.87 8.02 -2.80
C LEU A 572 11.70 9.45 -2.24
N GLN A 573 10.67 10.19 -2.64
CA GLN A 573 10.40 11.53 -2.11
C GLN A 573 10.06 11.53 -0.63
N GLN A 574 9.43 10.46 -0.14
CA GLN A 574 9.18 10.30 1.30
C GLN A 574 10.48 9.99 2.08
N HIS A 575 11.55 9.66 1.38
CA HIS A 575 12.85 9.33 1.95
C HIS A 575 14.00 10.08 1.25
N PRO A 576 14.17 11.40 1.52
CA PRO A 576 15.12 12.25 0.80
C PRO A 576 16.56 11.71 0.75
N LYS A 577 17.03 11.09 1.84
CA LYS A 577 18.37 10.46 1.88
C LYS A 577 18.51 9.31 0.87
N LEU A 578 17.45 8.52 0.67
CA LEU A 578 17.44 7.45 -0.34
C LEU A 578 17.37 8.03 -1.75
N ALA A 579 16.58 9.09 -1.96
CA ALA A 579 16.53 9.80 -3.24
C ALA A 579 17.92 10.35 -3.63
N THR A 580 18.61 11.03 -2.71
CA THR A 580 19.97 11.52 -2.93
C THR A 580 20.94 10.37 -3.22
N ALA A 581 20.90 9.28 -2.46
CA ALA A 581 21.77 8.14 -2.70
C ALA A 581 21.52 7.50 -4.08
N LEU A 582 20.25 7.37 -4.50
CA LEU A 582 19.92 6.88 -5.83
C LEU A 582 20.38 7.83 -6.93
N SER A 583 20.30 9.15 -6.73
CA SER A 583 20.79 10.15 -7.69
C SER A 583 22.26 9.92 -8.05
N TRP A 584 23.10 9.58 -7.05
CA TRP A 584 24.50 9.25 -7.27
C TRP A 584 24.66 7.97 -8.08
N VAL A 585 23.87 6.95 -7.78
CA VAL A 585 23.92 5.65 -8.47
C VAL A 585 23.52 5.77 -9.95
N VAL A 586 22.49 6.55 -10.26
CA VAL A 586 22.01 6.70 -11.65
C VAL A 586 22.88 7.65 -12.48
N ALA A 587 23.58 8.59 -11.83
CA ALA A 587 24.56 9.46 -12.48
C ALA A 587 25.87 8.73 -12.81
N ALA A 588 26.25 7.71 -12.03
CA ALA A 588 27.53 7.02 -12.18
C ALA A 588 27.53 5.97 -13.30
N ASP A 589 28.56 6.00 -14.16
CA ASP A 589 28.81 4.98 -15.19
C ASP A 589 29.35 3.66 -14.61
N GLU A 590 30.06 3.75 -13.49
CA GLU A 590 30.65 2.60 -12.79
C GLU A 590 29.99 2.35 -11.43
N PRO A 591 30.09 1.12 -10.88
CA PRO A 591 29.58 0.82 -9.55
C PRO A 591 30.18 1.72 -8.47
N ILE A 592 29.34 2.34 -7.63
CA ILE A 592 29.77 3.24 -6.55
C ILE A 592 29.58 2.61 -5.17
N GLU A 593 30.32 3.07 -4.17
CA GLU A 593 30.11 2.67 -2.79
C GLU A 593 29.11 3.62 -2.11
N LEU A 594 28.16 3.05 -1.37
CA LEU A 594 27.20 3.80 -0.56
C LEU A 594 27.28 3.34 0.89
N GLU A 595 26.82 4.18 1.81
CA GLU A 595 26.56 3.77 3.19
C GLU A 595 25.69 2.50 3.20
N SER A 596 26.10 1.48 3.96
CA SER A 596 25.51 0.14 3.90
C SER A 596 23.99 0.14 4.11
N VAL A 597 23.47 1.01 4.98
CA VAL A 597 22.03 1.13 5.23
C VAL A 597 21.29 1.67 4.00
N LEU A 598 21.87 2.63 3.28
CA LEU A 598 21.28 3.20 2.06
C LEU A 598 21.35 2.21 0.90
N ALA A 599 22.51 1.55 0.73
CA ALA A 599 22.72 0.51 -0.27
C ALA A 599 21.70 -0.63 -0.10
N PHE A 600 21.55 -1.12 1.15
CA PHE A 600 20.60 -2.16 1.50
C PHE A 600 19.17 -1.72 1.19
N LYS A 601 18.72 -0.55 1.68
CA LYS A 601 17.35 -0.07 1.44
C LYS A 601 17.03 0.10 -0.05
N LEU A 602 17.94 0.68 -0.84
CA LEU A 602 17.74 0.82 -2.28
C LEU A 602 17.68 -0.55 -2.98
N HIS A 603 18.49 -1.51 -2.54
CA HIS A 603 18.48 -2.87 -3.08
C HIS A 603 17.16 -3.57 -2.75
N SER A 604 16.68 -3.42 -1.52
CA SER A 604 15.42 -3.94 -1.03
C SER A 604 14.19 -3.33 -1.72
N LEU A 605 14.29 -2.07 -2.13
CA LEU A 605 13.30 -1.40 -3.00
C LEU A 605 13.31 -1.92 -4.44
N GLY A 606 14.27 -2.75 -4.82
CA GLY A 606 14.41 -3.25 -6.18
C GLY A 606 15.07 -2.27 -7.15
N LEU A 607 15.63 -1.15 -6.69
CA LEU A 607 16.14 -0.08 -7.55
C LEU A 607 17.62 -0.22 -7.92
N VAL A 608 18.41 -0.89 -7.07
CA VAL A 608 19.85 -1.12 -7.29
C VAL A 608 20.23 -2.59 -7.15
N GLN A 609 21.35 -2.94 -7.77
CA GLN A 609 22.00 -4.24 -7.62
C GLN A 609 23.31 -4.07 -6.86
N LEU A 610 23.63 -5.05 -6.01
CA LEU A 610 24.87 -5.10 -5.23
C LEU A 610 25.92 -5.93 -5.98
N HIS A 611 27.13 -5.38 -6.10
CA HIS A 611 28.31 -6.04 -6.64
C HIS A 611 29.45 -5.92 -5.62
N GLY A 612 29.57 -6.89 -4.73
CA GLY A 612 30.40 -6.76 -3.54
C GLY A 612 29.89 -5.59 -2.67
N ASN A 613 30.76 -4.64 -2.35
CA ASN A 613 30.40 -3.45 -1.57
C ASN A 613 29.91 -2.27 -2.42
N ARG A 614 29.83 -2.45 -3.75
CA ARG A 614 29.40 -1.39 -4.67
C ARG A 614 28.00 -1.63 -5.18
N VAL A 615 27.34 -0.56 -5.61
CA VAL A 615 25.99 -0.56 -6.15
C VAL A 615 25.96 -0.02 -7.57
N THR A 616 25.05 -0.55 -8.38
CA THR A 616 24.69 -0.05 -9.71
C THR A 616 23.18 0.08 -9.82
N SER A 617 22.70 0.92 -10.73
CA SER A 617 21.27 0.94 -11.07
C SER A 617 20.86 -0.44 -11.57
N ARG A 618 19.79 -1.00 -11.01
CA ARG A 618 19.37 -2.38 -11.34
C ARG A 618 19.02 -2.51 -12.81
N PHE A 619 18.30 -1.53 -13.33
CA PHE A 619 17.85 -1.48 -14.72
C PHE A 619 18.28 -0.18 -15.40
N LYS A 620 18.47 -0.23 -16.72
CA LYS A 620 18.69 0.98 -17.52
C LYS A 620 17.45 1.89 -17.52
N LEU A 621 16.26 1.30 -17.42
CA LEU A 621 15.00 2.01 -17.25
C LEU A 621 15.07 3.00 -16.07
N TYR A 622 15.46 2.52 -14.90
CA TYR A 622 15.59 3.35 -13.69
C TYR A 622 16.65 4.43 -13.87
N ARG A 623 17.79 4.07 -14.45
CA ARG A 623 18.86 5.03 -14.73
C ARG A 623 18.36 6.20 -15.57
N GLN A 624 17.70 5.90 -16.69
CA GLN A 624 17.17 6.93 -17.59
C GLN A 624 16.11 7.79 -16.90
N TYR A 625 15.09 7.16 -16.31
CA TYR A 625 13.97 7.87 -15.70
C TYR A 625 14.37 8.77 -14.51
N PHE A 626 15.18 8.23 -13.59
CA PHE A 626 15.55 8.93 -12.35
C PHE A 626 16.70 9.92 -12.54
N SER A 627 17.56 9.75 -13.56
CA SER A 627 18.65 10.71 -13.82
C SER A 627 18.14 12.12 -14.10
N GLU A 628 17.02 12.25 -14.84
CA GLU A 628 16.42 13.55 -15.15
C GLU A 628 15.71 14.20 -13.97
N ARG A 629 15.13 13.37 -13.09
CA ARG A 629 14.23 13.82 -12.01
C ARG A 629 14.95 14.03 -10.69
N LEU A 630 15.93 13.20 -10.37
CA LEU A 630 16.68 13.30 -9.11
C LEU A 630 17.92 14.21 -9.21
N ALA A 631 18.30 14.65 -10.41
CA ALA A 631 19.44 15.56 -10.60
C ALA A 631 19.17 17.01 -10.13
N GLN A 632 17.94 17.35 -9.75
CA GLN A 632 17.54 18.71 -9.36
C GLN A 632 17.64 19.00 -7.85
N HIS A 633 18.22 18.09 -7.05
CA HIS A 633 18.30 18.22 -5.59
C HIS A 633 19.70 18.09 -5.01
#